data_AF-A0A6A6DNS7-F1
#
_entry.id   AF-A0A6A6DNS7-F1
#
_cell.length_a   1.000
_cell.length_b   1.000
_cell.length_c   1.000
_cell.angle_alpha   90.00
_cell.angle_beta   90.00
_cell.angle_gamma   90.00
#
_symmetry.space_group_name_H-M   'P 1'
#
loop_
_entity.id
_entity.type
_entity.pdbx_description
1 polymer ?
#
loop_
_entity_poly.entity_id
_entity_poly.type
_entity_poly.pdbx_seq_one_letter_code
_entity_poly.pdbx_strand_id
1 'polypeptide(L)'
;MLAIQQSRKKPQQCTPNLLPARLYHNGPISTSEPYWNPTSSNTSTTTTTTTSTSDDTDSTTPTAYFRGRRLLGTPLSLPSNYEGAILHITDKDLPSSNPNISANGDDERMDDEEERENQRVEVKVAEKVGTFDEVVVWEHGSLVGGSEDCYVRGLDEWVEFAESMHVEEE
;
A
#
# COMPACT_ATOMS: atom_id res chain seq x y z
N MET A 1 -16.48 6.18 -8.50
CA MET A 1 -15.92 6.05 -7.13
C MET A 1 -15.55 4.60 -6.85
N LEU A 2 -14.77 4.31 -5.81
CA LEU A 2 -14.48 2.93 -5.38
C LEU A 2 -15.08 2.66 -4.00
N ALA A 3 -15.71 1.50 -3.83
CA ALA A 3 -16.15 1.00 -2.53
C ALA A 3 -15.33 -0.23 -2.14
N ILE A 4 -14.67 -0.17 -0.99
CA ILE A 4 -13.89 -1.30 -0.47
C ILE A 4 -14.86 -2.32 0.11
N GLN A 5 -14.78 -3.56 -0.37
CA GLN A 5 -15.51 -4.70 0.21
C GLN A 5 -14.53 -5.76 0.70
N GLN A 6 -14.90 -6.40 1.81
CA GLN A 6 -14.21 -7.60 2.25
C GLN A 6 -14.44 -8.71 1.23
N SER A 7 -13.36 -9.33 0.73
CA SER A 7 -13.50 -10.52 -0.10
C SER A 7 -14.10 -11.66 0.72
N ARG A 8 -14.80 -12.59 0.05
CA ARG A 8 -15.28 -13.84 0.69
C ARG A 8 -14.12 -14.72 1.19
N LYS A 9 -12.93 -14.53 0.63
CA LYS A 9 -11.69 -15.18 1.08
C LYS A 9 -11.02 -14.31 2.11
N LYS A 10 -10.47 -14.94 3.16
CA LYS A 10 -9.67 -14.23 4.16
C LYS A 10 -8.49 -13.53 3.47
N PRO A 11 -8.21 -12.24 3.74
CA PRO A 11 -7.04 -11.56 3.21
C PRO A 11 -5.77 -12.32 3.60
N GLN A 12 -4.85 -12.47 2.64
CA GLN A 12 -3.56 -13.07 2.91
C GLN A 12 -2.58 -12.00 3.43
N GLN A 13 -1.86 -12.31 4.52
CA GLN A 13 -0.75 -11.49 4.97
C GLN A 13 0.41 -11.60 3.99
N CYS A 14 1.00 -10.47 3.62
CA CYS A 14 2.14 -10.41 2.71
C CYS A 14 3.05 -9.24 3.03
N THR A 15 4.23 -9.22 2.42
CA THR A 15 5.18 -8.10 2.51
C THR A 15 5.41 -7.52 1.12
N PRO A 16 4.91 -6.31 0.83
CA PRO A 16 5.20 -5.60 -0.40
C PRO A 16 6.70 -5.27 -0.51
N ASN A 17 7.27 -5.45 -1.70
CA ASN A 17 8.68 -5.18 -1.99
C ASN A 17 8.76 -4.08 -3.06
N LEU A 18 9.25 -2.91 -2.69
CA LEU A 18 9.44 -1.78 -3.59
C LEU A 18 10.82 -1.88 -4.22
N LEU A 19 10.88 -2.23 -5.52
CA LEU A 19 12.13 -2.43 -6.24
C LEU A 19 12.63 -1.13 -6.88
N PRO A 20 13.95 -0.91 -6.98
CA PRO A 20 14.54 0.24 -7.67
C PRO A 20 14.56 0.01 -9.19
N ALA A 21 13.48 -0.56 -9.73
CA ALA A 21 13.35 -0.94 -11.12
C ALA A 21 11.88 -0.98 -11.57
N ARG A 22 11.64 -0.58 -12.81
CA ARG A 22 10.31 -0.68 -13.44
C ARG A 22 10.13 -2.05 -14.08
N LEU A 23 9.11 -2.79 -13.66
CA LEU A 23 8.67 -4.02 -14.30
C LEU A 23 7.52 -3.70 -15.28
N TYR A 24 7.67 -4.08 -16.55
CA TYR A 24 6.66 -3.79 -17.59
C TYR A 24 5.48 -4.76 -17.61
N HIS A 25 5.62 -5.90 -16.94
CA HIS A 25 4.60 -6.94 -16.95
C HIS A 25 4.01 -7.10 -15.56
N ASN A 26 2.68 -7.08 -15.50
CA ASN A 26 1.90 -7.37 -14.30
C ASN A 26 1.35 -8.79 -14.42
N GLY A 27 1.42 -9.55 -13.34
CA GLY A 27 0.85 -10.89 -13.29
C GLY A 27 1.51 -11.76 -12.22
N PRO A 28 0.90 -12.91 -11.89
CA PRO A 28 1.50 -13.87 -10.99
C PRO A 28 2.75 -14.49 -11.62
N ILE A 29 3.76 -14.71 -10.79
CA ILE A 29 4.94 -15.49 -11.14
C ILE A 29 4.82 -16.90 -10.53
N SER A 30 5.00 -17.93 -11.35
CA SER A 30 4.74 -19.32 -10.95
C SER A 30 5.75 -19.87 -9.94
N THR A 31 6.97 -19.33 -9.90
CA THR A 31 8.05 -19.76 -9.01
C THR A 31 8.89 -18.57 -8.59
N SER A 32 8.50 -17.88 -7.51
CA SER A 32 9.26 -16.73 -6.99
C SER A 32 10.47 -17.15 -6.17
N GLU A 33 10.36 -18.21 -5.37
CA GLU A 33 11.37 -18.62 -4.38
C GLU A 33 12.82 -18.71 -4.90
N PRO A 34 13.12 -19.32 -6.06
CA PRO A 34 14.51 -19.40 -6.53
C PRO A 34 15.05 -18.07 -7.09
N TYR A 35 14.17 -17.13 -7.47
CA TYR A 35 14.57 -15.87 -8.10
C TYR A 35 14.45 -14.66 -7.18
N TRP A 36 13.69 -14.78 -6.10
CA TRP A 36 13.45 -13.76 -5.11
C TRP A 36 13.43 -14.42 -3.72
N ASN A 37 14.58 -14.37 -3.05
CA ASN A 37 14.75 -14.89 -1.70
C ASN A 37 15.52 -13.87 -0.82
N PRO A 38 14.82 -12.82 -0.34
CA PRO A 38 15.38 -11.90 0.66
C PRO A 38 15.96 -12.68 1.84
N THR A 39 17.23 -12.44 2.14
CA THR A 39 17.91 -13.06 3.28
C THR A 39 18.38 -11.98 4.23
N SER A 40 18.00 -12.09 5.50
CA SER A 40 18.48 -11.20 6.56
C SER A 40 19.93 -11.55 6.86
N SER A 41 20.87 -10.72 6.39
CA SER A 41 22.29 -10.90 6.68
C SER A 41 22.69 -10.02 7.86
N ASN A 42 23.32 -10.59 8.89
CA ASN A 42 24.01 -9.80 9.92
C ASN A 42 25.31 -9.24 9.33
N THR A 43 25.20 -8.33 8.37
CA THR A 43 26.39 -7.71 7.78
C THR A 43 26.80 -6.54 8.65
N SER A 44 27.56 -6.84 9.72
CA SER A 44 28.49 -5.88 10.33
C SER A 44 29.47 -5.43 9.26
N THR A 45 29.18 -4.30 8.61
CA THR A 45 30.02 -3.81 7.52
C THR A 45 31.24 -3.11 8.14
N THR A 46 32.26 -3.91 8.43
CA THR A 46 33.63 -3.43 8.60
C THR A 46 34.12 -2.94 7.23
N THR A 47 34.00 -1.65 6.92
CA THR A 47 34.89 -0.97 5.94
C THR A 47 35.04 0.50 6.33
N THR A 48 36.18 0.76 6.98
CA THR A 48 36.90 2.01 7.20
C THR A 48 36.57 3.15 6.21
N THR A 49 36.09 4.30 6.70
CA THR A 49 36.79 5.61 6.70
C THR A 49 35.84 6.76 7.11
N THR A 50 36.15 7.30 8.30
CA THR A 50 35.88 8.65 8.85
C THR A 50 34.44 9.11 9.18
N THR A 51 34.24 9.28 10.50
CA THR A 51 33.38 10.27 11.19
C THR A 51 31.87 10.16 10.98
N SER A 52 31.18 9.49 11.90
CA SER A 52 30.61 10.15 13.10
C SER A 52 29.39 9.38 13.62
N THR A 53 29.33 9.27 14.95
CA THR A 53 28.15 9.06 15.80
C THR A 53 27.42 7.71 15.70
N SER A 54 27.79 6.84 16.65
CA SER A 54 26.92 6.04 17.51
C SER A 54 25.41 6.09 17.22
N ASP A 55 24.85 4.95 16.81
CA ASP A 55 23.79 4.26 17.55
C ASP A 55 23.75 2.80 17.10
N ASP A 56 24.21 1.92 18.00
CA ASP A 56 24.31 0.48 17.84
C ASP A 56 22.92 -0.13 18.04
N THR A 57 22.12 -0.15 16.97
CA THR A 57 20.98 -1.06 16.86
C THR A 57 21.31 -2.04 15.75
N ASP A 58 21.42 -3.31 16.13
CA ASP A 58 21.81 -4.47 15.33
C ASP A 58 20.74 -4.76 14.26
N SER A 59 20.55 -3.82 13.33
CA SER A 59 19.54 -3.88 12.27
C SER A 59 20.04 -4.83 11.20
N THR A 60 19.56 -6.07 11.24
CA THR A 60 19.84 -7.06 10.21
C THR A 60 19.30 -6.54 8.87
N THR A 61 20.19 -6.05 8.02
CA THR A 61 19.80 -5.53 6.70
C THR A 61 19.43 -6.70 5.78
N PRO A 62 18.17 -6.80 5.32
CA PRO A 62 17.80 -7.79 4.32
C PRO A 62 18.52 -7.54 3.00
N THR A 63 19.03 -8.61 2.40
CA THR A 63 19.71 -8.57 1.11
C THR A 63 19.01 -9.50 0.13
N ALA A 64 18.83 -9.05 -1.11
CA ALA A 64 18.27 -9.85 -2.20
C ALA A 64 19.08 -9.64 -3.48
N TYR A 65 18.94 -10.53 -4.45
CA TYR A 65 19.53 -10.38 -5.77
C TYR A 65 18.43 -10.34 -6.83
N PHE A 66 18.42 -9.30 -7.64
CA PHE A 66 17.47 -9.15 -8.74
C PHE A 66 18.22 -8.89 -10.03
N ARG A 67 18.00 -9.73 -11.06
CA ARG A 67 18.66 -9.62 -12.37
C ARG A 67 20.20 -9.51 -12.28
N GLY A 68 20.80 -10.22 -11.31
CA GLY A 68 22.25 -10.20 -11.07
C GLY A 68 22.77 -8.97 -10.31
N ARG A 69 21.90 -8.07 -9.84
CA ARG A 69 22.27 -6.93 -9.00
C ARG A 69 21.94 -7.22 -7.54
N ARG A 70 22.88 -6.89 -6.65
CA ARG A 70 22.65 -6.95 -5.20
C ARG A 70 21.77 -5.77 -4.78
N LEU A 71 20.72 -6.07 -4.04
CA LEU A 71 19.81 -5.11 -3.43
C LEU A 71 19.93 -5.20 -1.91
N LEU A 72 19.97 -4.04 -1.26
CA LEU A 72 19.85 -3.91 0.18
C LEU A 72 18.44 -3.38 0.48
N GLY A 73 17.75 -4.03 1.39
CA GLY A 73 16.39 -3.66 1.77
C GLY A 73 16.39 -2.89 3.08
N THR A 74 15.53 -1.89 3.16
CA THR A 74 15.18 -1.20 4.40
C THR A 74 13.72 -1.55 4.70
N PRO A 75 13.45 -2.37 5.74
CA PRO A 75 12.09 -2.61 6.21
C PRO A 75 11.52 -1.32 6.81
N LEU A 76 10.30 -0.99 6.41
CA LEU A 76 9.57 0.20 6.84
C LEU A 76 8.21 -0.24 7.38
N SER A 77 8.08 -0.18 8.70
CA SER A 77 6.83 -0.51 9.39
C SER A 77 5.77 0.55 9.13
N LEU A 78 4.50 0.15 9.07
CA LEU A 78 3.41 1.10 9.02
C LEU A 78 3.24 1.80 10.39
N PRO A 79 2.76 3.06 10.40
CA PRO A 79 2.42 3.75 11.64
C PRO A 79 1.32 2.99 12.41
N SER A 80 1.33 3.08 13.75
CA SER A 80 0.59 2.19 14.66
C SER A 80 -0.95 2.21 14.53
N ASN A 81 -1.50 3.27 13.95
CA ASN A 81 -2.93 3.48 13.67
C ASN A 81 -3.33 3.18 12.21
N TYR A 82 -2.40 2.72 11.37
CA TYR A 82 -2.64 2.41 9.96
C TYR A 82 -2.58 0.91 9.68
N GLU A 83 -3.35 0.48 8.68
CA GLU A 83 -3.32 -0.89 8.18
C GLU A 83 -3.01 -0.88 6.68
N GLY A 84 -2.08 -1.73 6.25
CA GLY A 84 -1.81 -1.95 4.85
C GLY A 84 -2.85 -2.87 4.24
N ALA A 85 -3.47 -2.46 3.13
CA ALA A 85 -4.43 -3.27 2.39
C ALA A 85 -4.06 -3.37 0.91
N ILE A 86 -4.12 -4.60 0.36
CA ILE A 86 -4.05 -4.84 -1.07
C ILE A 86 -5.46 -4.97 -1.60
N LEU A 87 -5.80 -4.11 -2.56
CA LEU A 87 -7.12 -4.05 -3.19
C LEU A 87 -7.05 -4.56 -4.62
N HIS A 88 -7.98 -5.43 -4.99
CA HIS A 88 -8.24 -5.81 -6.36
C HIS A 88 -9.47 -5.07 -6.87
N ILE A 89 -9.26 -4.09 -7.75
CA ILE A 89 -10.34 -3.32 -8.37
C ILE A 89 -11.08 -4.23 -9.34
N THR A 90 -12.37 -4.41 -9.11
CA THR A 90 -13.23 -5.24 -9.97
C THR A 90 -14.09 -4.35 -10.86
N ASP A 91 -14.55 -4.89 -11.98
CA ASP A 91 -15.55 -4.25 -12.84
C ASP A 91 -16.99 -4.42 -12.34
N LYS A 92 -17.18 -4.83 -11.07
CA LYS A 92 -18.50 -4.99 -10.47
C LYS A 92 -18.97 -3.64 -9.94
N ASP A 93 -20.16 -3.25 -10.35
CA ASP A 93 -20.83 -2.10 -9.76
C ASP A 93 -21.40 -2.45 -8.39
N LEU A 94 -21.29 -1.51 -7.46
CA LEU A 94 -21.94 -1.60 -6.17
C LEU A 94 -23.46 -1.57 -6.40
N PRO A 95 -24.22 -2.60 -5.97
CA PRO A 95 -25.66 -2.59 -6.16
C PRO A 95 -26.24 -1.39 -5.43
N SER A 96 -26.83 -0.44 -6.17
CA SER A 96 -27.54 0.68 -5.58
C SER A 96 -28.73 0.13 -4.80
N SER A 97 -28.65 0.16 -3.47
CA SER A 97 -29.81 -0.15 -2.63
C SER A 97 -30.84 0.95 -2.82
N ASN A 98 -31.77 0.77 -3.76
CA ASN A 98 -33.08 1.41 -3.72
C ASN A 98 -34.10 0.51 -4.44
N PRO A 99 -34.65 -0.51 -3.76
CA PRO A 99 -35.75 -1.30 -4.30
C PRO A 99 -37.14 -0.73 -3.93
N ASN A 100 -37.25 0.46 -3.33
CA ASN A 100 -38.55 1.06 -2.98
C ASN A 100 -38.50 2.59 -2.82
N ILE A 101 -38.83 3.33 -3.88
CA ILE A 101 -39.70 4.52 -3.75
C ILE A 101 -41.00 4.14 -4.48
N SER A 102 -41.72 3.18 -3.89
CA SER A 102 -43.02 2.72 -4.38
C SER A 102 -43.91 2.39 -3.18
N ALA A 103 -44.28 3.40 -2.39
CA ALA A 103 -45.52 3.40 -1.60
C ALA A 103 -45.65 4.73 -0.82
N ASN A 104 -46.72 5.46 -1.15
CA ASN A 104 -47.33 6.58 -0.43
C ASN A 104 -46.66 7.96 -0.49
N GLY A 105 -47.28 8.83 -1.29
CA GLY A 105 -47.28 10.27 -1.13
C GLY A 105 -47.53 10.97 -2.44
N ASP A 106 -48.78 11.36 -2.70
CA ASP A 106 -49.17 12.29 -3.76
C ASP A 106 -48.21 13.48 -3.82
N ASP A 107 -47.41 13.61 -4.89
CA ASP A 107 -47.02 14.91 -5.41
C ASP A 107 -46.82 14.78 -6.93
N GLU A 108 -47.71 15.42 -7.67
CA GLU A 108 -47.60 15.62 -9.11
C GLU A 108 -46.38 16.51 -9.40
N ARG A 109 -45.20 15.92 -9.53
CA ARG A 109 -44.04 16.56 -10.18
C ARG A 109 -43.46 15.64 -11.23
N MET A 110 -44.01 15.82 -12.43
CA MET A 110 -43.39 15.47 -13.69
C MET A 110 -42.20 16.41 -13.88
N ASP A 111 -41.00 15.99 -13.43
CA ASP A 111 -39.73 16.55 -13.86
C ASP A 111 -38.63 15.49 -13.71
N ASP A 112 -38.20 15.00 -14.88
CA ASP A 112 -36.92 14.40 -15.24
C ASP A 112 -36.44 13.14 -14.49
N GLU A 113 -36.94 11.97 -14.93
CA GLU A 113 -36.25 10.69 -14.74
C GLU A 113 -34.84 10.69 -15.36
N GLU A 114 -34.62 11.44 -16.46
CA GLU A 114 -33.32 11.57 -17.14
C GLU A 114 -32.27 12.35 -16.32
N GLU A 115 -32.67 13.37 -15.54
CA GLU A 115 -31.73 14.09 -14.64
C GLU A 115 -31.35 13.26 -13.40
N ARG A 116 -32.24 12.39 -12.92
CA ARG A 116 -31.98 11.50 -11.78
C ARG A 116 -31.02 10.37 -12.13
N GLU A 117 -31.01 9.89 -13.37
CA GLU A 117 -30.01 8.91 -13.83
C GLU A 117 -28.61 9.53 -13.97
N ASN A 118 -28.51 10.78 -14.42
CA ASN A 118 -27.24 11.52 -14.55
C ASN A 118 -26.53 11.83 -13.22
N GLN A 119 -27.20 11.68 -12.07
CA GLN A 119 -26.61 11.89 -10.74
C GLN A 119 -26.12 10.60 -10.06
N ARG A 120 -26.36 9.42 -10.63
CA ARG A 120 -25.89 8.17 -10.05
C ARG A 120 -24.40 8.02 -10.34
N VAL A 121 -23.56 8.41 -9.39
CA VAL A 121 -22.13 8.19 -9.50
C VAL A 121 -21.86 6.68 -9.49
N GLU A 122 -21.36 6.14 -10.60
CA GLU A 122 -20.96 4.73 -10.71
C GLU A 122 -19.89 4.43 -9.65
N VAL A 123 -20.20 3.49 -8.74
CA VAL A 123 -19.29 3.05 -7.68
C VAL A 123 -18.85 1.63 -7.99
N LYS A 124 -17.58 1.46 -8.33
CA LYS A 124 -16.99 0.13 -8.57
C LYS A 124 -16.51 -0.50 -7.28
N VAL A 125 -16.58 -1.82 -7.19
CA VAL A 125 -16.16 -2.58 -6.02
C VAL A 125 -14.66 -2.87 -6.08
N ALA A 126 -13.95 -2.56 -4.99
CA ALA A 126 -12.57 -2.96 -4.76
C ALA A 126 -12.54 -4.03 -3.66
N GLU A 127 -12.12 -5.25 -3.98
CA GLU A 127 -12.06 -6.35 -3.02
C GLU A 127 -10.73 -6.35 -2.27
N LYS A 128 -10.75 -6.39 -0.93
CA LYS A 128 -9.54 -6.55 -0.11
C LYS A 128 -9.02 -7.99 -0.24
N VAL A 129 -7.86 -8.16 -0.89
CA VAL A 129 -7.24 -9.47 -1.17
C VAL A 129 -6.07 -9.80 -0.26
N GLY A 130 -5.45 -8.78 0.34
CA GLY A 130 -4.31 -8.98 1.24
C GLY A 130 -4.13 -7.85 2.24
N THR A 131 -3.30 -8.11 3.24
CA THR A 131 -2.88 -7.19 4.29
C THR A 131 -1.37 -7.19 4.44
N PHE A 132 -0.82 -6.09 4.93
CA PHE A 132 0.58 -5.96 5.25
C PHE A 132 0.78 -4.95 6.37
N ASP A 133 1.80 -5.19 7.21
CA ASP A 133 2.15 -4.33 8.34
C ASP A 133 3.48 -3.59 8.11
N GLU A 134 4.22 -4.00 7.08
CA GLU A 134 5.50 -3.42 6.69
C GLU A 134 5.66 -3.46 5.17
N VAL A 135 6.51 -2.59 4.66
CA VAL A 135 6.96 -2.55 3.27
C VAL A 135 8.48 -2.59 3.26
N VAL A 136 9.09 -3.31 2.32
CA VAL A 136 10.56 -3.30 2.18
C VAL A 136 10.94 -2.47 0.97
N VAL A 137 11.67 -1.38 1.21
CA VAL A 137 12.25 -0.53 0.16
C VAL A 137 13.62 -1.09 -0.21
N TRP A 138 13.82 -1.40 -1.49
CA TRP A 138 15.07 -1.99 -1.98
C TRP A 138 15.89 -0.97 -2.76
N GLU A 139 17.19 -0.91 -2.46
CA GLU A 139 18.13 0.00 -3.13
C GLU A 139 19.39 -0.69 -3.63
N HIS A 140 20.03 -0.06 -4.62
CA HIS A 140 21.24 -0.59 -5.24
C HIS A 140 22.49 -0.27 -4.40
N GLY A 141 23.00 -1.27 -3.68
CA GLY A 141 24.34 -1.23 -3.07
C GLY A 141 24.54 -0.26 -1.90
N SER A 142 23.53 0.53 -1.57
CA SER A 142 23.45 1.37 -0.36
C SER A 142 22.17 1.05 0.40
N LEU A 143 22.19 1.29 1.70
CA LEU A 143 20.97 1.43 2.48
C LEU A 143 20.21 2.67 2.01
N VAL A 144 18.89 2.61 2.11
CA VAL A 144 18.02 3.76 1.91
C VAL A 144 18.38 4.82 2.95
N GLY A 145 18.80 6.01 2.50
CA GLY A 145 19.06 7.14 3.39
C GLY A 145 17.73 7.60 3.96
N GLY A 146 17.52 7.42 5.28
CA GLY A 146 16.22 7.56 5.96
C GLY A 146 15.37 8.72 5.42
N SER A 147 15.76 9.97 5.69
CA SER A 147 15.00 11.16 5.27
C SER A 147 15.18 11.56 3.80
N GLU A 148 16.08 10.93 3.05
CA GLU A 148 16.30 11.24 1.63
C GLU A 148 15.32 10.49 0.73
N ASP A 149 14.81 9.34 1.18
CA ASP A 149 13.91 8.51 0.40
C ASP A 149 12.44 8.94 0.49
N CYS A 150 11.77 8.90 -0.66
CA CYS A 150 10.40 9.36 -0.77
C CYS A 150 9.37 8.46 -0.05
N TYR A 151 9.64 7.16 0.08
CA TYR A 151 8.73 6.22 0.73
C TYR A 151 8.88 6.30 2.25
N VAL A 152 10.12 6.38 2.74
CA VAL A 152 10.41 6.59 4.17
C VAL A 152 9.79 7.89 4.63
N ARG A 153 10.08 9.01 3.96
CA ARG A 153 9.47 10.30 4.27
C ARG A 153 7.94 10.29 4.15
N GLY A 154 7.43 9.54 3.16
CA GLY A 154 5.99 9.43 2.94
C GLY A 154 5.26 8.72 4.08
N LEU A 155 5.86 7.68 4.67
CA LEU A 155 5.24 6.93 5.76
C LEU A 155 5.56 7.49 7.14
N ASP A 156 6.80 7.94 7.37
CA ASP A 156 7.23 8.42 8.68
C ASP A 156 6.84 9.88 8.92
N GLU A 157 7.01 10.77 7.94
CA GLU A 157 6.79 12.21 8.15
C GLU A 157 5.41 12.65 7.65
N TRP A 158 5.03 12.28 6.43
CA TRP A 158 3.83 12.81 5.80
C TRP A 158 2.53 12.30 6.45
N VAL A 159 2.49 11.04 6.87
CA VAL A 159 1.31 10.46 7.53
C VAL A 159 1.04 11.15 8.87
N GLU A 160 2.07 11.32 9.70
CA GLU A 160 1.96 12.01 10.99
C GLU A 160 1.63 13.50 10.83
N PHE A 161 2.23 14.16 9.83
CA PHE A 161 1.89 15.53 9.49
C PHE A 161 0.43 15.67 9.06
N ALA A 162 -0.05 14.79 8.18
CA ALA A 162 -1.43 14.80 7.71
C ALA A 162 -2.42 14.56 8.85
N GLU A 163 -2.10 13.66 9.79
CA GLU A 163 -2.89 13.44 10.99
C GLU A 163 -2.96 14.74 11.81
N SER A 164 -1.81 15.34 12.15
CA SER A 164 -1.72 16.57 12.93
C SER A 164 -2.49 17.75 12.32
N MET A 165 -2.51 17.86 10.98
CA MET A 165 -3.19 18.94 10.27
C MET A 165 -4.73 18.81 10.25
N HIS A 166 -5.24 17.59 10.38
CA HIS A 166 -6.69 17.31 10.30
C HIS A 166 -7.28 16.85 11.64
N VAL A 167 -6.51 16.89 12.73
CA VAL A 167 -7.06 16.78 14.07
C VAL A 167 -7.97 17.99 14.31
N GLU A 168 -9.26 17.75 14.57
CA GLU A 168 -10.16 18.80 15.04
C GLU A 168 -9.71 19.23 16.44
N GLU A 169 -9.48 20.54 16.65
CA GLU A 169 -9.25 21.08 17.99
C GLU A 169 -10.51 20.87 18.84
N GLU A 170 -10.39 20.14 19.94
CA GLU A 170 -11.48 19.89 20.91
C GLU A 170 -11.82 21.13 21.76
#